data_AF-A0A1E4QYF7-F1
#
_entry.id   AF-A0A1E4QYF7-F1
#
_cell.length_a   1.000
_cell.length_b   1.000
_cell.length_c   1.000
_cell.angle_alpha   90.00
_cell.angle_beta   90.00
_cell.angle_gamma   90.00
#
_symmetry.space_group_name_H-M   'P 1'
#
loop_
_entity.id
_entity.type
_entity.pdbx_description
1 polymer ?
#
loop_
_entity_poly.entity_id
_entity_poly.type
_entity_poly.pdbx_seq_one_letter_code
_entity_poly.pdbx_strand_id
1 'polypeptide(L)'
;MAGEHLSNQKKYRIEELVLNGKQERADRIVNSDVYSPIFQNQFYHPEAEPDLEGVNDDLSDILNDLFILEGEFVVLAESYKSLLEESILKIDTSKREAIAAREKIMDMNMICNEDNGFFQVRTLTNDDFIEKDVINNDNVITAWPNGFTTVDCKIIDIVGNGIEGNHYVFTNDEFIADKNFTGNRAAVTDDNITTIYEYQKINADQNEPYVFTDLSFDGTEAYCTITLEANEPITSIKILSPDNELVLREVQVSVDNDEYLTIMDEALKLNKRENIYLKSKYIYESGIIAFPLSTYIKISLSSDGYTGEKIAFLHEHLE
;
A
#
# COMPACT_ATOMS: atom_id res chain seq x y z
N MET A 1 16.90 -40.96 -1.92
CA MET A 1 18.02 -40.23 -1.30
C MET A 1 18.53 -40.96 -0.05
N ALA A 2 17.75 -41.17 1.02
CA ALA A 2 18.21 -41.88 2.23
C ALA A 2 18.82 -43.28 1.97
N GLY A 3 18.11 -44.17 1.26
CA GLY A 3 18.62 -45.53 0.99
C GLY A 3 19.91 -45.60 0.15
N GLU A 4 20.24 -44.54 -0.60
CA GLU A 4 21.45 -44.48 -1.42
C GLU A 4 22.67 -44.03 -0.58
N HIS A 5 22.46 -43.13 0.38
CA HIS A 5 23.49 -42.72 1.33
C HIS A 5 23.89 -43.86 2.28
N LEU A 6 22.88 -44.53 2.86
CA LEU A 6 23.04 -45.72 3.71
C LEU A 6 23.77 -46.87 3.00
N SER A 7 23.41 -47.14 1.74
CA SER A 7 24.07 -48.15 0.91
C SER A 7 25.56 -47.81 0.66
N ASN A 8 25.85 -46.54 0.38
CA ASN A 8 27.23 -46.08 0.17
C ASN A 8 28.08 -46.17 1.45
N GLN A 9 27.52 -45.85 2.62
CA GLN A 9 28.25 -45.95 3.88
C GLN A 9 28.51 -47.40 4.30
N LYS A 10 27.55 -48.31 4.11
CA LYS A 10 27.77 -49.76 4.30
C LYS A 10 28.84 -50.31 3.38
N LYS A 11 28.92 -49.82 2.14
CA LYS A 11 29.92 -50.24 1.16
C LYS A 11 31.36 -49.99 1.64
N TYR A 12 31.62 -48.85 2.29
CA TYR A 12 32.95 -48.56 2.86
C TYR A 12 33.35 -49.57 3.94
N ARG A 13 32.42 -49.96 4.81
CA ARG A 13 32.67 -51.00 5.83
C ARG A 13 32.88 -52.38 5.21
N ILE A 14 32.14 -52.72 4.16
CA ILE A 14 32.32 -53.97 3.40
C ILE A 14 33.74 -54.02 2.78
N GLU A 15 34.18 -52.93 2.16
CA GLU A 15 35.52 -52.82 1.56
C GLU A 15 36.63 -52.96 2.61
N GLU A 16 36.47 -52.34 3.77
CA GLU A 16 37.41 -52.46 4.91
C GLU A 16 37.50 -53.91 5.41
N LEU A 17 36.36 -54.59 5.59
CA LEU A 17 36.31 -55.98 6.05
C LEU A 17 36.95 -56.96 5.07
N VAL A 18 36.77 -56.74 3.76
CA VAL A 18 37.42 -57.53 2.72
C VAL A 18 38.94 -57.34 2.75
N LEU A 19 39.43 -56.10 2.91
CA LEU A 19 40.86 -55.81 3.02
C LEU A 19 41.52 -56.44 4.25
N ASN A 20 40.78 -56.55 5.35
CA ASN A 20 41.22 -57.18 6.59
C ASN A 20 41.04 -58.71 6.60
N GLY A 21 40.65 -59.33 5.48
CA GLY A 21 40.49 -60.78 5.35
C GLY A 21 39.23 -61.35 6.02
N LYS A 22 38.28 -60.50 6.43
CA LYS A 22 37.03 -60.87 7.13
C LYS A 22 35.87 -61.07 6.16
N GLN A 23 36.07 -61.93 5.15
CA GLN A 23 35.13 -62.15 4.04
C GLN A 23 33.73 -62.60 4.48
N GLU A 24 33.63 -63.51 5.47
CA GLU A 24 32.32 -63.96 5.95
C GLU A 24 31.50 -62.83 6.59
N ARG A 25 32.13 -61.87 7.28
CA ARG A 25 31.43 -60.69 7.82
C ARG A 25 30.98 -59.75 6.70
N ALA A 26 31.85 -59.51 5.73
CA ALA A 26 31.53 -58.67 4.58
C ALA A 26 30.31 -59.24 3.81
N ASP A 27 30.30 -60.55 3.54
CA ASP A 27 29.21 -61.23 2.85
C ASP A 27 27.89 -61.17 3.64
N ARG A 28 27.95 -61.20 4.98
CA ARG A 28 26.76 -61.03 5.82
C ARG A 28 26.13 -59.64 5.68
N ILE A 29 26.95 -58.59 5.61
CA ILE A 29 26.46 -57.21 5.45
C ILE A 29 25.91 -57.01 4.03
N VAL A 30 26.57 -57.54 3.01
CA VAL A 30 26.12 -57.49 1.60
C VAL A 30 24.74 -58.13 1.43
N ASN A 31 24.47 -59.24 2.13
CA ASN A 31 23.20 -59.95 2.06
C ASN A 31 22.13 -59.41 3.01
N SER A 32 22.44 -58.39 3.81
CA SER A 32 21.48 -57.74 4.72
C SER A 32 20.65 -56.68 3.98
N ASP A 33 19.45 -56.39 4.50
CA ASP A 33 18.65 -55.28 3.99
C ASP A 33 19.39 -53.95 4.21
N VAL A 34 19.18 -52.99 3.30
CA VAL A 34 19.82 -51.68 3.33
C VAL A 34 19.58 -51.00 4.68
N TYR A 35 18.40 -51.18 5.28
CA TYR A 35 18.04 -50.57 6.58
C TYR A 35 18.41 -51.40 7.81
N SER A 36 18.96 -52.60 7.66
CA SER A 36 19.42 -53.39 8.82
C SER A 36 20.73 -52.84 9.39
N PRO A 37 20.96 -52.88 10.70
CA PRO A 37 22.26 -52.53 11.27
C PRO A 37 23.36 -53.47 10.76
N ILE A 38 24.58 -52.94 10.68
CA ILE A 38 25.80 -53.72 10.39
C ILE A 38 26.07 -54.67 11.57
N PHE A 39 25.91 -54.16 12.79
CA PHE A 39 26.05 -54.96 14.00
C PHE A 39 24.97 -56.03 14.09
N GLN A 40 25.41 -57.26 14.35
CA GLN A 40 24.52 -58.39 14.65
C GLN A 40 24.91 -58.98 16.00
N ASN A 41 23.90 -59.22 16.83
CA ASN A 41 24.10 -59.64 18.21
C ASN A 41 24.80 -61.01 18.28
N GLN A 42 25.98 -61.08 18.90
CA GLN A 42 26.66 -62.32 19.24
C GLN A 42 26.44 -62.69 20.70
N PHE A 43 26.19 -63.98 20.94
CA PHE A 43 26.06 -64.51 22.30
C PHE A 43 27.41 -65.06 22.77
N TYR A 44 28.02 -64.37 23.73
CA TYR A 44 29.22 -64.85 24.42
C TYR A 44 28.82 -65.75 25.60
N HIS A 45 29.28 -67.00 25.60
CA HIS A 45 29.04 -67.92 26.70
C HIS A 45 29.99 -67.60 27.88
N PRO A 46 29.53 -67.52 29.13
CA PRO A 46 30.37 -67.13 30.28
C PRO A 46 31.56 -68.07 30.54
N GLU A 47 31.47 -69.31 30.07
CA GLU A 47 32.49 -70.36 30.27
C GLU A 47 33.41 -70.55 29.05
N ALA A 48 33.19 -69.83 27.95
CA ALA A 48 34.07 -69.89 26.77
C ALA A 48 35.31 -69.00 26.96
N GLU A 49 36.40 -69.33 26.26
CA GLU A 49 37.58 -68.45 26.24
C GLU A 49 37.21 -67.07 25.68
N PRO A 50 37.73 -65.97 26.25
CA PRO A 50 37.39 -64.62 25.79
C PRO A 50 37.86 -64.37 24.35
N ASP A 51 36.92 -64.12 23.45
CA ASP A 51 37.21 -63.69 22.07
C ASP A 51 37.35 -62.16 21.99
N LEU A 52 38.57 -61.68 22.26
CA LEU A 52 38.89 -60.25 22.21
C LEU A 52 38.74 -59.64 20.81
N GLU A 53 38.97 -60.43 19.76
CA GLU A 53 38.88 -59.95 18.39
C GLU A 53 37.41 -59.78 17.97
N GLY A 54 36.57 -60.77 18.29
CA GLY A 54 35.12 -60.69 18.07
C GLY A 54 34.49 -59.50 18.78
N VAL A 55 34.85 -59.25 20.06
CA VAL A 55 34.32 -58.12 20.83
C VAL A 55 34.76 -56.78 20.24
N ASN A 56 36.01 -56.64 19.80
CA ASN A 56 36.50 -55.40 19.19
C ASN A 56 35.84 -55.12 17.84
N ASP A 57 35.63 -56.16 17.03
CA ASP A 57 34.89 -56.01 15.78
C ASP A 57 33.43 -55.63 16.00
N ASP A 58 32.77 -56.21 17.01
CA ASP A 58 31.39 -55.91 17.37
C ASP A 58 31.25 -54.45 17.82
N LEU A 59 32.18 -53.96 18.64
CA LEU A 59 32.26 -52.54 19.00
C LEU A 59 32.51 -51.65 17.78
N SER A 60 33.36 -52.10 16.85
CA SER A 60 33.61 -51.37 15.60
C SER A 60 32.37 -51.33 14.69
N ASP A 61 31.58 -52.40 14.64
CA ASP A 61 30.34 -52.44 13.86
C ASP A 61 29.27 -51.51 14.49
N ILE A 62 29.15 -51.50 15.82
CA ILE A 62 28.28 -50.55 16.56
C ILE A 62 28.69 -49.10 16.28
N LEU A 63 29.99 -48.78 16.29
CA LEU A 63 30.47 -47.44 15.99
C LEU A 63 30.12 -47.02 14.55
N ASN A 64 30.28 -47.92 13.58
CA ASN A 64 29.89 -47.64 12.20
C ASN A 64 28.38 -47.39 12.07
N ASP A 65 27.54 -48.18 12.74
CA ASP A 65 26.09 -47.96 12.76
C ASP A 65 25.71 -46.60 13.39
N LEU A 66 26.42 -46.16 14.43
CA LEU A 66 26.22 -44.83 15.02
C LEU A 66 26.62 -43.70 14.07
N PHE A 67 27.73 -43.84 13.35
CA PHE A 67 28.13 -42.87 12.31
C PHE A 67 27.13 -42.80 11.16
N ILE A 68 26.57 -43.95 10.77
CA ILE A 68 25.51 -44.00 9.74
C ILE A 68 24.27 -43.26 10.21
N LEU A 69 23.84 -43.51 11.46
CA LEU A 69 22.71 -42.79 12.06
C LEU A 69 22.93 -41.28 12.10
N GLU A 70 24.13 -40.84 12.50
CA GLU A 70 24.48 -39.42 12.51
C GLU A 70 24.35 -38.79 11.11
N GLY A 71 24.89 -39.46 10.08
CA GLY A 71 24.76 -39.00 8.69
C GLY A 71 23.30 -38.89 8.22
N GLU A 72 22.47 -39.89 8.54
CA GLU A 72 21.04 -39.85 8.21
C GLU A 72 20.29 -38.72 8.94
N PHE A 73 20.65 -38.41 10.20
CA PHE A 73 20.08 -37.27 10.91
C PHE A 73 20.43 -35.94 10.23
N VAL A 74 21.65 -35.79 9.71
CA VAL A 74 22.06 -34.59 8.96
C VAL A 74 21.24 -34.45 7.67
N VAL A 75 21.15 -35.51 6.87
CA VAL A 75 20.38 -35.51 5.62
C VAL A 75 18.90 -35.22 5.86
N LEU A 76 18.33 -35.78 6.93
CA LEU A 76 16.94 -35.55 7.30
C LEU A 76 16.72 -34.11 7.77
N ALA A 77 17.64 -33.54 8.53
CA ALA A 77 17.58 -32.13 8.95
C ALA A 77 17.67 -31.17 7.75
N GLU A 78 18.54 -31.43 6.78
CA GLU A 78 18.64 -30.64 5.55
C GLU A 78 17.37 -30.73 4.69
N SER A 79 16.82 -31.94 4.55
CA SER A 79 15.55 -32.16 3.84
C SER A 79 14.39 -31.42 4.53
N TYR A 80 14.33 -31.47 5.86
CA TYR A 80 13.31 -30.77 6.64
C TYR A 80 13.43 -29.24 6.52
N LYS A 81 14.66 -28.71 6.59
CA LYS A 81 14.94 -27.29 6.38
C LYS A 81 14.48 -26.82 5.00
N SER A 82 14.81 -27.60 3.96
CA SER A 82 14.44 -27.29 2.58
C SER A 82 12.92 -27.26 2.39
N LEU A 83 12.20 -28.22 2.99
CA LEU A 83 10.75 -28.26 2.98
C LEU A 83 10.11 -27.05 3.68
N LEU A 84 10.69 -26.61 4.79
CA LEU A 84 10.26 -25.42 5.53
C LEU A 84 10.43 -24.14 4.70
N GLU A 85 11.60 -23.96 4.09
CA GLU A 85 11.90 -22.81 3.24
C GLU A 85 10.97 -22.75 2.02
N GLU A 86 10.71 -23.88 1.36
CA GLU A 86 9.77 -23.96 0.24
C GLU A 86 8.32 -23.66 0.68
N SER A 87 7.93 -24.13 1.86
CA SER A 87 6.59 -23.87 2.42
C SER A 87 6.38 -22.39 2.73
N ILE A 88 7.39 -21.71 3.29
CA ILE A 88 7.34 -20.27 3.55
C ILE A 88 7.19 -19.49 2.24
N LEU A 89 8.01 -19.81 1.23
CA LEU A 89 7.94 -19.18 -0.09
C LEU A 89 6.55 -19.34 -0.72
N LYS A 90 5.95 -20.53 -0.61
CA LYS A 90 4.62 -20.84 -1.14
C LYS A 90 3.50 -20.08 -0.43
N ILE A 91 3.61 -19.92 0.89
CA ILE A 91 2.66 -19.12 1.66
C ILE A 91 2.73 -17.65 1.23
N ASP A 92 3.93 -17.11 1.04
CA ASP A 92 4.11 -15.71 0.62
C ASP A 92 3.59 -15.44 -0.81
N THR A 93 3.78 -16.38 -1.74
CA THR A 93 3.18 -16.26 -3.08
C THR A 93 1.66 -16.39 -3.04
N SER A 94 1.11 -17.36 -2.32
CA SER A 94 -0.35 -17.48 -2.15
C SER A 94 -0.98 -16.26 -1.47
N LYS A 95 -0.29 -15.63 -0.50
CA LYS A 95 -0.74 -14.37 0.11
C LYS A 95 -0.79 -13.24 -0.91
N ARG A 96 0.24 -13.10 -1.75
CA ARG A 96 0.26 -12.10 -2.83
C ARG A 96 -0.86 -12.33 -3.85
N GLU A 97 -1.08 -13.57 -4.27
CA GLU A 97 -2.17 -13.94 -5.18
C GLU A 97 -3.55 -13.64 -4.58
N ALA A 98 -3.75 -13.92 -3.28
CA ALA A 98 -5.00 -13.63 -2.59
C ALA A 98 -5.28 -12.11 -2.50
N ILE A 99 -4.25 -11.30 -2.26
CA ILE A 99 -4.36 -9.84 -2.26
C ILE A 99 -4.75 -9.33 -3.65
N ALA A 100 -4.04 -9.76 -4.70
CA ALA A 100 -4.33 -9.36 -6.08
C ALA A 100 -5.74 -9.80 -6.53
N ALA A 101 -6.19 -11.00 -6.12
CA ALA A 101 -7.55 -11.46 -6.41
C ALA A 101 -8.62 -10.64 -5.68
N ARG A 102 -8.35 -10.23 -4.43
CA ARG A 102 -9.23 -9.36 -3.65
C ARG A 102 -9.34 -7.97 -4.30
N GLU A 103 -8.21 -7.38 -4.71
CA GLU A 103 -8.17 -6.10 -5.45
C GLU A 103 -8.99 -6.21 -6.74
N LYS A 104 -8.79 -7.27 -7.53
CA LYS A 104 -9.57 -7.50 -8.75
C LYS A 104 -11.07 -7.59 -8.52
N ILE A 105 -11.52 -8.25 -7.44
CA ILE A 105 -12.95 -8.34 -7.10
C ILE A 105 -13.49 -6.95 -6.71
N MET A 106 -12.69 -6.15 -5.99
CA MET A 106 -13.06 -4.78 -5.63
C MET A 106 -13.17 -3.89 -6.87
N ASP A 107 -12.21 -3.95 -7.79
CA ASP A 107 -12.23 -3.21 -9.05
C ASP A 107 -13.44 -3.59 -9.91
N MET A 108 -13.76 -4.89 -9.99
CA MET A 108 -14.91 -5.38 -10.74
C MET A 108 -16.24 -4.90 -10.14
N ASN A 109 -16.36 -4.91 -8.81
CA ASN A 109 -17.55 -4.38 -8.13
C ASN A 109 -17.70 -2.87 -8.34
N MET A 110 -16.60 -2.12 -8.40
CA MET A 110 -16.58 -0.69 -8.69
C MET A 110 -17.12 -0.40 -10.10
N ILE A 111 -16.66 -1.13 -11.11
CA ILE A 111 -17.12 -0.99 -12.51
C ILE A 111 -18.61 -1.38 -12.65
N CYS A 112 -19.04 -2.43 -11.95
CA CYS A 112 -20.38 -2.98 -12.12
C CYS A 112 -21.49 -2.27 -11.34
N ASN A 113 -21.19 -1.50 -10.28
CA ASN A 113 -22.21 -0.86 -9.44
C ASN A 113 -22.54 0.61 -9.81
N GLU A 114 -21.62 1.36 -10.43
CA GLU A 114 -21.85 2.80 -10.69
C GLU A 114 -22.39 3.11 -12.10
N ASP A 115 -22.07 2.31 -13.13
CA ASP A 115 -22.40 2.62 -14.52
C ASP A 115 -23.35 1.59 -15.17
N ASN A 116 -24.66 1.75 -14.95
CA ASN A 116 -25.71 0.95 -15.63
C ASN A 116 -25.90 1.31 -17.13
N GLY A 117 -24.93 1.97 -17.76
CA GLY A 117 -25.13 2.74 -18.99
C GLY A 117 -24.06 2.57 -20.06
N PHE A 118 -23.40 1.41 -20.19
CA PHE A 118 -22.51 1.16 -21.34
C PHE A 118 -23.32 0.90 -22.63
N PHE A 119 -24.03 1.91 -23.15
CA PHE A 119 -24.67 1.82 -24.47
C PHE A 119 -23.73 2.21 -25.62
N GLN A 120 -22.59 2.82 -25.31
CA GLN A 120 -21.54 3.14 -26.28
C GLN A 120 -20.17 2.81 -25.70
N VAL A 121 -19.57 1.71 -26.17
CA VAL A 121 -18.18 1.36 -25.88
C VAL A 121 -17.34 1.92 -27.01
N ARG A 122 -16.52 2.94 -26.73
CA ARG A 122 -15.44 3.36 -27.64
C ARG A 122 -14.18 2.62 -27.26
N THR A 123 -13.64 1.84 -28.18
CA THR A 123 -12.32 1.22 -28.01
C THR A 123 -11.26 2.32 -28.08
N LEU A 124 -10.50 2.48 -27.00
CA LEU A 124 -9.30 3.32 -26.96
C LEU A 124 -8.10 2.49 -27.40
N THR A 125 -7.17 3.12 -28.11
CA THR A 125 -5.92 2.54 -28.63
C THR A 125 -4.72 3.35 -28.14
N ASN A 126 -3.50 2.86 -28.33
CA ASN A 126 -2.29 3.59 -27.96
C ASN A 126 -2.16 4.96 -28.66
N ASP A 127 -2.84 5.17 -29.79
CA ASP A 127 -2.84 6.44 -30.53
C ASP A 127 -3.73 7.50 -29.87
N ASP A 128 -4.64 7.09 -28.98
CA ASP A 128 -5.49 7.98 -28.19
C ASP A 128 -4.74 8.55 -26.96
N PHE A 129 -3.46 8.20 -26.75
CA PHE A 129 -2.66 8.66 -25.60
C PHE A 129 -1.29 9.23 -26.01
N ILE A 130 -0.77 10.17 -25.21
CA ILE A 130 0.49 10.90 -25.48
C ILE A 130 1.71 10.02 -25.19
N GLU A 131 1.65 9.28 -24.08
CA GLU A 131 2.67 8.30 -23.72
C GLU A 131 2.15 6.90 -24.04
N LYS A 132 2.90 6.18 -24.88
CA LYS A 132 2.55 4.82 -25.31
C LYS A 132 2.72 3.80 -24.17
N ASP A 133 3.45 4.19 -23.14
CA ASP A 133 3.63 3.43 -21.92
C ASP A 133 2.69 4.00 -20.87
N VAL A 134 1.64 3.25 -20.56
CA VAL A 134 0.85 3.46 -19.36
C VAL A 134 1.81 3.40 -18.17
N ILE A 135 2.00 4.53 -17.48
CA ILE A 135 2.82 4.55 -16.27
C ILE A 135 2.07 3.74 -15.22
N ASN A 136 2.68 2.63 -14.80
CA ASN A 136 2.24 1.84 -13.65
C ASN A 136 3.01 2.33 -12.42
N ASN A 137 2.46 3.36 -11.77
CA ASN A 137 2.93 3.76 -10.44
C ASN A 137 1.94 3.21 -9.41
N ASP A 138 2.45 2.45 -8.44
CA ASP A 138 1.67 1.91 -7.32
C ASP A 138 0.39 1.14 -7.71
N ASN A 139 0.45 0.30 -8.75
CA ASN A 139 -0.67 -0.47 -9.31
C ASN A 139 -1.77 0.36 -9.98
N VAL A 140 -1.55 1.66 -10.22
CA VAL A 140 -2.48 2.52 -10.97
C VAL A 140 -2.00 2.65 -12.41
N ILE A 141 -2.88 2.33 -13.35
CA ILE A 141 -2.71 2.55 -14.79
C ILE A 141 -3.13 3.99 -15.08
N THR A 142 -2.17 4.88 -15.32
CA THR A 142 -2.45 6.25 -15.79
C THR A 142 -2.03 6.43 -17.24
N ALA A 143 -2.88 7.05 -18.05
CA ALA A 143 -2.59 7.39 -19.44
C ALA A 143 -3.13 8.78 -19.77
N TRP A 144 -2.30 9.62 -20.39
CA TRP A 144 -2.66 10.98 -20.78
C TRP A 144 -3.30 10.99 -22.16
N PRO A 145 -4.57 11.41 -22.31
CA PRO A 145 -5.24 11.40 -23.61
C PRO A 145 -4.56 12.37 -24.59
N ASN A 146 -4.45 11.96 -25.85
CA ASN A 146 -3.90 12.77 -26.92
C ASN A 146 -4.84 13.94 -27.23
N GLY A 147 -4.28 15.14 -27.41
CA GLY A 147 -5.05 16.36 -27.68
C GLY A 147 -5.72 16.99 -26.44
N PHE A 148 -5.26 16.69 -25.22
CA PHE A 148 -5.69 17.46 -24.06
C PHE A 148 -5.15 18.89 -24.15
N THR A 149 -5.95 19.86 -23.73
CA THR A 149 -5.56 21.26 -23.60
C THR A 149 -5.97 21.74 -22.21
N THR A 150 -5.10 22.52 -21.58
CA THR A 150 -5.43 23.21 -20.33
C THR A 150 -6.23 24.45 -20.67
N VAL A 151 -7.33 24.65 -19.96
CA VAL A 151 -8.22 25.80 -20.14
C VAL A 151 -8.15 26.66 -18.89
N ASP A 152 -7.91 27.95 -19.08
CA ASP A 152 -7.88 28.90 -17.98
C ASP A 152 -9.26 29.00 -17.32
N CYS A 153 -9.26 28.95 -15.99
CA CYS A 153 -10.44 29.11 -15.16
C CYS A 153 -10.30 30.37 -14.31
N LYS A 154 -11.42 31.01 -13.98
CA LYS A 154 -11.48 32.10 -13.01
C LYS A 154 -12.47 31.77 -11.91
N ILE A 155 -12.21 32.24 -10.70
CA ILE A 155 -13.17 32.19 -9.61
C ILE A 155 -14.19 33.31 -9.82
N ILE A 156 -15.47 32.95 -9.89
CA ILE A 156 -16.57 33.90 -9.89
C ILE A 156 -16.99 34.21 -8.46
N ASP A 157 -17.08 33.18 -7.63
CA ASP A 157 -17.68 33.29 -6.31
C ASP A 157 -17.10 32.31 -5.30
N ILE A 158 -17.08 32.72 -4.03
CA ILE A 158 -16.70 31.89 -2.89
C ILE A 158 -17.68 32.21 -1.77
N VAL A 159 -18.44 31.19 -1.35
CA VAL A 159 -19.45 31.33 -0.29
C VAL A 159 -19.20 30.28 0.77
N GLY A 160 -19.26 30.66 2.05
CA GLY A 160 -19.00 29.73 3.14
C GLY A 160 -19.31 30.32 4.51
N ASN A 161 -18.84 29.62 5.55
CA ASN A 161 -19.08 29.96 6.96
C ASN A 161 -17.88 30.62 7.68
N GLY A 162 -16.90 31.11 6.93
CA GLY A 162 -15.66 31.73 7.39
C GLY A 162 -15.21 32.88 6.49
N ILE A 163 -13.91 33.14 6.46
CA ILE A 163 -13.26 34.29 5.81
C ILE A 163 -12.10 33.86 4.91
N GLU A 164 -11.79 34.68 3.91
CA GLU A 164 -10.68 34.45 2.99
C GLU A 164 -9.37 34.98 3.56
N GLY A 165 -8.31 34.17 3.49
CA GLY A 165 -6.96 34.55 3.85
C GLY A 165 -6.64 34.57 5.35
N ASN A 166 -5.35 34.78 5.62
CA ASN A 166 -4.71 34.70 6.93
C ASN A 166 -4.67 36.04 7.70
N HIS A 167 -5.69 36.88 7.57
CA HIS A 167 -5.71 38.25 8.12
C HIS A 167 -5.30 38.36 9.61
N TYR A 168 -5.70 37.37 10.41
CA TYR A 168 -5.52 37.40 11.86
C TYR A 168 -4.35 36.54 12.36
N VAL A 169 -3.62 35.87 11.48
CA VAL A 169 -2.50 35.00 11.87
C VAL A 169 -1.30 35.84 12.26
N PHE A 170 -0.77 35.60 13.46
CA PHE A 170 0.25 36.43 14.09
C PHE A 170 1.45 35.60 14.53
N THR A 171 2.64 35.92 14.03
CA THR A 171 3.87 35.18 14.35
C THR A 171 5.06 36.13 14.32
N ASN A 172 6.02 35.95 15.26
CA ASN A 172 7.21 36.80 15.40
C ASN A 172 6.87 38.30 15.54
N ASP A 173 5.86 38.61 16.37
CA ASP A 173 5.40 39.97 16.69
C ASP A 173 4.85 40.79 15.50
N GLU A 174 4.48 40.13 14.40
CA GLU A 174 3.89 40.76 13.22
C GLU A 174 2.74 39.92 12.63
N PHE A 175 1.81 40.57 11.90
CA PHE A 175 0.77 39.88 11.14
C PHE A 175 1.37 39.25 9.89
N ILE A 176 1.07 37.97 9.64
CA ILE A 176 1.62 37.26 8.48
C ILE A 176 1.07 37.85 7.18
N ALA A 177 -0.19 38.29 7.19
CA ALA A 177 -0.85 38.90 6.03
C ALA A 177 -0.08 40.11 5.45
N ASP A 178 0.66 40.86 6.27
CA ASP A 178 1.45 42.02 5.81
C ASP A 178 2.64 41.62 4.92
N LYS A 179 3.14 40.39 5.10
CA LYS A 179 4.26 39.83 4.31
C LYS A 179 3.79 38.90 3.21
N ASN A 180 2.83 38.03 3.53
CA ASN A 180 2.33 37.00 2.65
C ASN A 180 0.84 36.79 2.88
N PHE A 181 0.03 37.55 2.14
CA PHE A 181 -1.42 37.44 2.19
C PHE A 181 -1.92 36.27 1.34
N THR A 182 -2.70 35.38 1.94
CA THR A 182 -3.20 34.14 1.32
C THR A 182 -4.66 34.20 0.90
N GLY A 183 -5.34 35.35 0.98
CA GLY A 183 -6.72 35.51 0.52
C GLY A 183 -6.86 35.91 -0.95
N ASN A 184 -5.78 35.87 -1.74
CA ASN A 184 -5.84 36.23 -3.15
C ASN A 184 -6.42 35.08 -3.99
N ARG A 185 -7.68 35.22 -4.41
CA ARG A 185 -8.40 34.22 -5.24
C ARG A 185 -7.66 33.84 -6.53
N ALA A 186 -6.86 34.74 -7.12
CA ALA A 186 -6.10 34.43 -8.32
C ALA A 186 -5.09 33.28 -8.12
N ALA A 187 -4.61 33.07 -6.89
CA ALA A 187 -3.69 31.98 -6.55
C ALA A 187 -4.29 30.57 -6.70
N VAL A 188 -5.62 30.45 -6.85
CA VAL A 188 -6.26 29.13 -7.07
C VAL A 188 -6.07 28.65 -8.52
N THR A 189 -5.91 29.57 -9.48
CA THR A 189 -5.92 29.26 -10.91
C THR A 189 -4.72 29.81 -11.68
N ASP A 190 -3.67 30.29 -11.00
CA ASP A 190 -2.49 30.91 -11.62
C ASP A 190 -1.39 29.93 -12.07
N ASP A 191 -1.63 28.62 -11.93
CA ASP A 191 -0.69 27.53 -12.25
C ASP A 191 0.67 27.63 -11.51
N ASN A 192 0.70 28.33 -10.36
CA ASN A 192 1.93 28.50 -9.59
C ASN A 192 1.87 27.76 -8.25
N ILE A 193 2.70 26.73 -8.11
CA ILE A 193 2.78 25.91 -6.88
C ILE A 193 3.28 26.66 -5.63
N THR A 194 3.77 27.89 -5.78
CA THR A 194 4.30 28.70 -4.68
C THR A 194 3.29 29.70 -4.12
N THR A 195 2.20 29.96 -4.84
CA THR A 195 1.08 30.78 -4.39
C THR A 195 0.01 29.87 -3.80
N ILE A 196 -0.65 30.33 -2.73
CA ILE A 196 -1.65 29.56 -2.01
C ILE A 196 -2.84 30.47 -1.73
N TYR A 197 -4.03 29.89 -1.87
CA TYR A 197 -5.27 30.50 -1.39
C TYR A 197 -5.75 29.78 -0.14
N GLU A 198 -6.15 30.54 0.87
CA GLU A 198 -6.64 30.03 2.15
C GLU A 198 -8.06 30.52 2.43
N TYR A 199 -8.87 29.63 3.00
CA TYR A 199 -10.17 29.94 3.56
C TYR A 199 -10.20 29.40 4.98
N GLN A 200 -10.52 30.25 5.95
CA GLN A 200 -10.42 29.90 7.36
C GLN A 200 -11.68 30.26 8.13
N LYS A 201 -11.95 29.53 9.20
CA LYS A 201 -12.97 29.88 10.18
C LYS A 201 -12.30 29.92 11.55
N ILE A 202 -12.49 31.03 12.26
CA ILE A 202 -11.91 31.20 13.60
C ILE A 202 -12.96 30.80 14.62
N ASN A 203 -12.66 29.76 15.39
CA ASN A 203 -13.51 29.31 16.50
C ASN A 203 -12.86 29.62 17.84
N ALA A 204 -13.64 30.09 18.81
CA ALA A 204 -13.24 30.28 20.19
C ALA A 204 -14.19 29.57 21.16
N ASP A 205 -13.72 29.38 22.39
CA ASP A 205 -14.55 28.87 23.47
C ASP A 205 -15.64 29.90 23.84
N GLN A 206 -16.81 29.42 24.26
CA GLN A 206 -17.95 30.27 24.65
C GLN A 206 -17.66 31.23 25.82
N ASN A 207 -16.52 31.07 26.49
CA ASN A 207 -16.09 31.91 27.60
C ASN A 207 -15.07 32.99 27.18
N GLU A 208 -14.81 33.17 25.88
CA GLU A 208 -13.87 34.18 25.39
C GLU A 208 -14.35 35.60 25.74
N PRO A 209 -13.58 36.37 26.53
CA PRO A 209 -13.98 37.72 26.94
C PRO A 209 -13.99 38.76 25.81
N TYR A 210 -13.33 38.47 24.68
CA TYR A 210 -13.17 39.41 23.57
C TYR A 210 -13.76 38.84 22.28
N VAL A 211 -14.77 39.51 21.72
CA VAL A 211 -15.48 39.08 20.52
C VAL A 211 -15.22 40.06 19.38
N PHE A 212 -15.06 39.54 18.17
CA PHE A 212 -14.98 40.32 16.94
C PHE A 212 -15.84 39.66 15.86
N THR A 213 -16.12 40.39 14.77
CA THR A 213 -17.13 40.03 13.77
C THR A 213 -16.91 38.66 13.12
N ASP A 214 -15.66 38.24 12.94
CA ASP A 214 -15.31 36.98 12.26
C ASP A 214 -15.10 35.80 13.24
N LEU A 215 -15.32 36.00 14.54
CA LEU A 215 -15.18 34.97 15.57
C LEU A 215 -16.46 34.12 15.69
N SER A 216 -16.30 32.80 15.70
CA SER A 216 -17.39 31.83 15.85
C SER A 216 -17.29 31.05 17.17
N PHE A 217 -18.43 30.58 17.68
CA PHE A 217 -18.54 29.80 18.92
C PHE A 217 -19.29 28.47 18.73
N ASP A 218 -19.59 28.12 17.48
CA ASP A 218 -20.37 26.93 17.14
C ASP A 218 -19.50 25.65 17.08
N GLY A 219 -18.17 25.80 17.08
CA GLY A 219 -17.23 24.69 17.01
C GLY A 219 -17.30 23.92 15.70
N THR A 220 -17.91 24.50 14.66
CA THR A 220 -18.01 23.86 13.35
C THR A 220 -16.79 24.17 12.50
N GLU A 221 -16.39 23.20 11.69
CA GLU A 221 -15.26 23.33 10.78
C GLU A 221 -15.50 24.37 9.67
N ALA A 222 -14.41 24.88 9.10
CA ALA A 222 -14.49 25.73 7.92
C ALA A 222 -15.13 24.97 6.76
N TYR A 223 -16.07 25.61 6.07
CA TYR A 223 -16.79 25.10 4.92
C TYR A 223 -16.94 26.22 3.89
N CYS A 224 -16.61 25.93 2.63
CA CYS A 224 -16.82 26.86 1.53
C CYS A 224 -17.18 26.13 0.24
N THR A 225 -17.90 26.84 -0.64
CA THR A 225 -18.16 26.45 -2.02
C THR A 225 -17.50 27.47 -2.93
N ILE A 226 -16.59 26.99 -3.78
CA ILE A 226 -15.88 27.79 -4.78
C ILE A 226 -16.57 27.56 -6.13
N THR A 227 -16.97 28.65 -6.79
CA THR A 227 -17.55 28.62 -8.14
C THR A 227 -16.53 29.09 -9.15
N LEU A 228 -16.20 28.23 -10.10
CA LEU A 228 -15.26 28.45 -11.19
C LEU A 228 -16.02 28.60 -12.52
N GLU A 229 -15.52 29.47 -13.38
CA GLU A 229 -15.89 29.56 -14.80
C GLU A 229 -14.66 29.31 -15.66
N ALA A 230 -14.78 28.33 -16.54
CA ALA A 230 -13.80 28.04 -17.56
C ALA A 230 -14.07 28.89 -18.82
N ASN A 231 -13.02 29.37 -19.47
CA ASN A 231 -13.17 30.15 -20.71
C ASN A 231 -13.71 29.31 -21.88
N GLU A 232 -13.47 27.99 -21.83
CA GLU A 232 -14.01 27.00 -22.76
C GLU A 232 -14.55 25.79 -21.96
N PRO A 233 -15.52 25.02 -22.49
CA PRO A 233 -16.05 23.88 -21.76
C PRO A 233 -14.98 22.82 -21.47
N ILE A 234 -14.91 22.38 -20.22
CA ILE A 234 -13.96 21.38 -19.73
C ILE A 234 -14.66 20.10 -19.27
N THR A 235 -13.90 19.02 -19.16
CA THR A 235 -14.40 17.69 -18.71
C THR A 235 -13.71 17.19 -17.44
N SER A 236 -12.74 17.95 -16.92
CA SER A 236 -12.08 17.60 -15.68
C SER A 236 -11.41 18.82 -15.04
N ILE A 237 -11.22 18.76 -13.72
CA ILE A 237 -10.36 19.68 -12.97
C ILE A 237 -9.33 18.88 -12.19
N LYS A 238 -8.19 19.53 -11.90
CA LYS A 238 -7.18 19.01 -10.98
C LYS A 238 -7.11 19.92 -9.76
N ILE A 239 -7.38 19.37 -8.57
CA ILE A 239 -7.25 20.08 -7.30
C ILE A 239 -5.92 19.70 -6.66
N LEU A 240 -5.10 20.70 -6.38
CA LEU A 240 -3.83 20.55 -5.66
C LEU A 240 -3.96 21.21 -4.30
N SER A 241 -3.69 20.47 -3.23
CA SER A 241 -3.66 21.00 -1.86
C SER A 241 -2.52 20.36 -1.07
N PRO A 242 -1.70 21.15 -0.35
CA PRO A 242 -0.73 20.63 0.60
C PRO A 242 -1.38 20.17 1.92
N ASP A 243 -2.64 20.53 2.15
CA ASP A 243 -3.37 20.18 3.38
C ASP A 243 -4.01 18.79 3.27
N ASN A 244 -3.64 17.91 4.21
CA ASN A 244 -4.16 16.54 4.31
C ASN A 244 -5.52 16.45 5.01
N GLU A 245 -5.98 17.54 5.63
CA GLU A 245 -7.28 17.63 6.29
C GLU A 245 -8.36 18.28 5.42
N LEU A 246 -8.01 18.67 4.19
CA LEU A 246 -8.99 19.14 3.20
C LEU A 246 -9.90 18.01 2.73
N VAL A 247 -11.20 18.19 2.92
CA VAL A 247 -12.27 17.28 2.50
C VAL A 247 -13.05 17.90 1.36
N LEU A 248 -13.05 17.25 0.20
CA LEU A 248 -14.00 17.52 -0.88
C LEU A 248 -15.36 16.94 -0.52
N ARG A 249 -16.40 17.77 -0.42
CA ARG A 249 -17.76 17.36 -0.05
C ARG A 249 -18.63 17.11 -1.27
N GLU A 250 -18.63 18.04 -2.20
CA GLU A 250 -19.53 18.02 -3.35
C GLU A 250 -18.88 18.68 -4.57
N VAL A 251 -19.16 18.15 -5.75
CA VAL A 251 -18.85 18.76 -7.04
C VAL A 251 -20.12 18.83 -7.87
N GLN A 252 -20.48 20.04 -8.29
CA GLN A 252 -21.59 20.29 -9.19
C GLN A 252 -21.07 20.98 -10.45
N VAL A 253 -21.68 20.69 -11.59
CA VAL A 253 -21.29 21.30 -12.88
C VAL A 253 -22.50 21.87 -13.59
N SER A 254 -22.26 22.91 -14.38
CA SER A 254 -23.29 23.58 -15.17
C SER A 254 -22.73 24.07 -16.50
N VAL A 255 -23.59 24.15 -17.51
CA VAL A 255 -23.26 24.75 -18.82
C VAL A 255 -23.63 26.23 -18.86
N ASP A 256 -24.60 26.66 -18.04
CA ASP A 256 -25.26 27.97 -18.11
C ASP A 256 -25.19 28.81 -16.83
N ASN A 257 -24.66 28.27 -15.73
CA ASN A 257 -24.61 28.87 -14.40
C ASN A 257 -25.96 29.00 -13.69
N ASP A 258 -27.03 28.41 -14.25
CA ASP A 258 -28.37 28.42 -13.65
C ASP A 258 -28.70 27.06 -13.06
N GLU A 259 -28.63 26.00 -13.88
CA GLU A 259 -28.91 24.63 -13.45
C GLU A 259 -27.62 23.86 -13.20
N TYR A 260 -27.47 23.33 -11.99
CA TYR A 260 -26.30 22.57 -11.57
C TYR A 260 -26.64 21.09 -11.42
N LEU A 261 -25.83 20.25 -12.06
CA LEU A 261 -25.87 18.80 -11.93
C LEU A 261 -24.81 18.36 -10.92
N THR A 262 -25.23 17.72 -9.83
CA THR A 262 -24.30 17.11 -8.86
C THR A 262 -23.66 15.87 -9.47
N ILE A 263 -22.32 15.89 -9.61
CA ILE A 263 -21.53 14.78 -10.15
C ILE A 263 -20.93 13.91 -9.04
N MET A 264 -20.69 14.53 -7.89
CA MET A 264 -20.14 13.92 -6.69
C MET A 264 -20.74 14.61 -5.47
N ASP A 265 -21.27 13.85 -4.53
CA ASP A 265 -21.91 14.33 -3.28
C ASP A 265 -21.34 13.65 -2.02
N GLU A 266 -20.38 12.75 -2.19
CA GLU A 266 -19.78 12.01 -1.09
C GLU A 266 -18.46 12.63 -0.65
N ALA A 267 -18.29 12.83 0.67
CA ALA A 267 -17.09 13.40 1.27
C ALA A 267 -15.82 12.57 1.01
N LEU A 268 -14.77 13.20 0.48
CA LEU A 268 -13.49 12.60 0.10
C LEU A 268 -12.34 13.44 0.68
N LYS A 269 -11.46 12.81 1.46
CA LYS A 269 -10.17 13.42 1.81
C LYS A 269 -9.19 13.28 0.66
N LEU A 270 -8.68 14.41 0.19
CA LEU A 270 -7.60 14.42 -0.80
C LEU A 270 -6.32 13.83 -0.15
N ASN A 271 -5.46 13.18 -0.93
CA ASN A 271 -4.16 12.63 -0.49
C ASN A 271 -4.16 11.47 0.53
N LYS A 272 -5.29 10.77 0.80
CA LYS A 272 -5.31 9.55 1.65
C LYS A 272 -5.40 8.25 0.83
N ARG A 273 -4.33 7.43 0.89
CA ARG A 273 -4.18 6.13 0.21
C ARG A 273 -5.27 5.10 0.53
N GLU A 274 -5.87 5.18 1.70
CA GLU A 274 -6.89 4.21 2.12
C GLU A 274 -8.25 4.45 1.42
N ASN A 275 -8.44 5.63 0.80
CA ASN A 275 -9.67 5.99 0.10
C ASN A 275 -9.71 5.62 -1.40
N ILE A 276 -8.63 4.99 -1.92
CA ILE A 276 -8.50 4.58 -3.34
C ILE A 276 -9.66 3.70 -3.81
N TYR A 277 -10.18 2.85 -2.92
CA TYR A 277 -11.15 1.81 -3.25
C TYR A 277 -12.58 2.14 -2.83
N LEU A 278 -12.83 3.35 -2.33
CA LEU A 278 -14.16 3.72 -1.87
C LEU A 278 -15.04 4.30 -2.99
N LYS A 279 -14.47 4.83 -4.10
CA LYS A 279 -15.24 5.60 -5.09
C LYS A 279 -14.68 5.49 -6.51
N SER A 280 -15.51 5.15 -7.49
CA SER A 280 -15.05 4.93 -8.88
C SER A 280 -14.57 6.19 -9.61
N LYS A 281 -15.01 7.37 -9.15
CA LYS A 281 -14.79 8.67 -9.83
C LYS A 281 -13.52 9.41 -9.41
N TYR A 282 -12.73 8.87 -8.48
CA TYR A 282 -11.51 9.52 -7.99
C TYR A 282 -10.28 8.66 -8.29
N ILE A 283 -9.35 9.21 -9.06
CA ILE A 283 -8.05 8.57 -9.35
C ILE A 283 -7.07 9.00 -8.25
N TYR A 284 -6.50 8.03 -7.54
CA TYR A 284 -5.52 8.24 -6.46
C TYR A 284 -4.41 9.24 -6.81
N GLU A 285 -4.06 10.12 -5.85
CA GLU A 285 -2.98 11.14 -5.93
C GLU A 285 -3.01 12.08 -7.15
N SER A 286 -3.97 11.91 -8.05
CA SER A 286 -4.09 12.72 -9.24
C SER A 286 -4.65 14.10 -8.90
N GLY A 287 -5.52 14.18 -7.88
CA GLY A 287 -6.37 15.35 -7.63
C GLY A 287 -7.37 15.60 -8.75
N ILE A 288 -7.49 14.68 -9.72
CA ILE A 288 -8.30 14.84 -10.93
C ILE A 288 -9.73 14.38 -10.65
N ILE A 289 -10.69 15.22 -10.98
CA ILE A 289 -12.12 14.94 -10.92
C ILE A 289 -12.67 15.10 -12.33
N ALA A 290 -13.27 14.04 -12.87
CA ALA A 290 -13.85 14.01 -14.20
C ALA A 290 -15.37 14.23 -14.15
N PHE A 291 -15.91 14.93 -15.15
CA PHE A 291 -17.32 15.26 -15.26
C PHE A 291 -17.73 15.53 -16.73
N PRO A 292 -19.04 15.54 -17.07
CA PRO A 292 -19.51 15.89 -18.40
C PRO A 292 -19.11 17.30 -18.83
N LEU A 293 -18.96 17.53 -20.14
CA LEU A 293 -18.54 18.81 -20.71
C LEU A 293 -19.34 20.00 -20.14
N SER A 294 -18.66 20.88 -19.40
CA SER A 294 -19.29 21.96 -18.62
C SER A 294 -18.42 23.23 -18.58
N THR A 295 -19.05 24.39 -18.39
CA THR A 295 -18.38 25.70 -18.33
C THR A 295 -18.21 26.19 -16.90
N TYR A 296 -19.15 25.84 -16.02
CA TYR A 296 -19.18 26.28 -14.63
C TYR A 296 -19.04 25.08 -13.70
N ILE A 297 -18.23 25.23 -12.64
CA ILE A 297 -17.96 24.18 -11.67
C ILE A 297 -18.10 24.76 -10.27
N LYS A 298 -18.89 24.10 -9.43
CA LYS A 298 -18.96 24.36 -7.99
C LYS A 298 -18.27 23.24 -7.24
N ILE A 299 -17.33 23.63 -6.38
CA ILE A 299 -16.55 22.70 -5.54
C ILE A 299 -16.81 23.08 -4.09
N SER A 300 -17.45 22.19 -3.35
CA SER A 300 -17.69 22.36 -1.92
C SER A 300 -16.60 21.64 -1.13
N LEU A 301 -15.91 22.37 -0.28
CA LEU A 301 -14.78 21.95 0.53
C LEU A 301 -15.08 22.16 2.02
N SER A 302 -14.53 21.30 2.87
CA SER A 302 -14.51 21.52 4.31
C SER A 302 -13.17 21.13 4.93
N SER A 303 -12.86 21.70 6.08
CA SER A 303 -11.79 21.19 6.95
C SER A 303 -12.26 19.97 7.76
N ASP A 304 -11.32 19.13 8.18
CA ASP A 304 -11.49 18.10 9.22
C ASP A 304 -10.37 18.19 10.27
N GLY A 305 -9.90 19.42 10.53
CA GLY A 305 -8.84 19.71 11.48
C GLY A 305 -8.61 21.21 11.69
N TYR A 306 -7.71 21.54 12.63
CA TYR A 306 -7.34 22.90 12.97
C TYR A 306 -5.82 23.08 13.03
N THR A 307 -5.35 24.28 12.74
CA THR A 307 -3.95 24.67 12.89
C THR A 307 -3.71 25.25 14.29
N GLY A 308 -2.52 25.01 14.85
CA GLY A 308 -2.12 25.53 16.18
C GLY A 308 -1.58 26.95 16.14
N GLU A 309 -2.02 27.76 15.17
CA GLU A 309 -1.47 29.09 14.93
C GLU A 309 -1.97 30.10 15.96
N LYS A 310 -1.13 31.10 16.24
CA LYS A 310 -1.53 32.20 17.12
C LYS A 310 -2.34 33.20 16.31
N ILE A 311 -3.50 33.55 16.85
CA ILE A 311 -4.38 34.56 16.27
C ILE A 311 -4.28 35.83 17.11
N ALA A 312 -4.14 36.97 16.46
CA ALA A 312 -4.19 38.28 17.09
C ALA A 312 -5.19 39.19 16.38
N PHE A 313 -5.70 40.16 17.10
CA PHE A 313 -6.59 41.20 16.58
C PHE A 313 -6.28 42.51 17.30
N LEU A 314 -6.41 43.63 16.59
CA LEU A 314 -6.22 44.95 17.18
C LEU A 314 -7.42 45.28 18.07
N HIS A 315 -7.17 46.00 19.17
CA HIS A 315 -8.20 46.40 20.13
C HIS A 315 -9.33 47.23 19.50
N GLU A 316 -9.07 47.88 18.35
CA GLU A 316 -10.04 48.64 17.58
C GLU A 316 -11.10 47.78 16.88
N HIS A 317 -10.87 46.46 16.78
CA HIS A 317 -11.81 45.48 16.22
C HIS A 317 -12.65 44.77 17.28
N LEU A 318 -12.52 45.15 18.54
CA LEU A 318 -13.30 44.62 19.64
C LEU A 318 -14.54 45.49 19.87
N GLU A 319 -15.71 44.86 19.88
CA GLU A 319 -16.96 45.47 20.37
C GLU A 319 -17.15 45.23 21.88
#